data_AF-A0ABD5YPZ3-F1
#
_entry.id   AF-A0ABD5YPZ3-F1
#
_cell.length_a   1.000
_cell.length_b   1.000
_cell.length_c   1.000
_cell.angle_alpha   90.00
_cell.angle_beta   90.00
_cell.angle_gamma   90.00
#
_symmetry.space_group_name_H-M   'P 1'
#
loop_
_entity.id
_entity.type
_entity.pdbx_description
1 polymer ?
#
loop_
_entity_poly.entity_id
_entity_poly.type
_entity_poly.pdbx_seq_one_letter_code
_entity_poly.pdbx_strand_id
1 'polypeptide(L)'
;MLLLFAGTDPAESDELRQIAQTVIERVGDLVTPYFIVPDTQRATETYGGILLRDDGAQLHERYDATVPSLSLLRPDDYVGFRSQPARQVHS
;
A
#
# COMPACT_ATOMS: atom_id res chain seq x y z
N MET A 1 -6.22 1.34 9.16
CA MET A 1 -5.01 1.74 8.38
C MET A 1 -5.02 1.01 7.05
N LEU A 2 -4.58 1.63 5.97
CA LEU A 2 -4.42 0.97 4.66
C LEU A 2 -2.93 0.85 4.34
N LEU A 3 -2.44 -0.37 4.13
CA LEU A 3 -1.08 -0.65 3.72
C LEU A 3 -1.05 -0.91 2.22
N LEU A 4 -0.15 -0.24 1.50
CA LEU A 4 0.03 -0.33 0.06
C LEU A 4 1.49 -0.69 -0.21
N PHE A 5 1.74 -1.94 -0.58
CA PHE A 5 3.07 -2.46 -0.88
C PHE A 5 3.34 -2.30 -2.36
N ALA A 6 4.47 -1.68 -2.72
CA ALA A 6 4.87 -1.51 -4.13
C ALA A 6 5.26 -2.82 -4.83
N GLY A 7 5.40 -3.91 -4.08
CA GLY A 7 6.00 -5.15 -4.59
C GLY A 7 7.52 -5.01 -4.72
N THR A 8 8.18 -5.99 -5.33
CA THR A 8 9.62 -5.94 -5.57
C THR A 8 10.02 -5.29 -6.90
N ASP A 9 9.06 -5.03 -7.80
CA ASP A 9 9.29 -4.36 -9.08
C ASP A 9 8.79 -2.89 -9.03
N PRO A 10 9.69 -1.90 -9.26
CA PRO A 10 9.31 -0.49 -9.25
C PRO A 10 8.27 -0.06 -10.28
N ALA A 11 8.15 -0.79 -11.40
CA ALA A 11 7.35 -0.40 -12.55
C ALA A 11 5.83 -0.43 -12.27
N GLU A 12 5.38 -1.07 -11.20
CA GLU A 12 3.96 -1.37 -10.97
C GLU A 12 3.28 -0.48 -9.90
N SER A 13 3.90 0.65 -9.54
CA SER A 13 3.46 1.48 -8.39
C SER A 13 2.40 2.55 -8.68
N ASP A 14 2.02 2.77 -9.95
CA ASP A 14 1.05 3.81 -10.33
C ASP A 14 -0.39 3.48 -9.92
N GLU A 15 -0.80 2.21 -9.97
CA GLU A 15 -2.15 1.78 -9.56
C GLU A 15 -2.37 1.98 -8.05
N LEU A 16 -1.32 1.80 -7.24
CA LEU A 16 -1.37 2.02 -5.80
C LEU A 16 -1.61 3.49 -5.44
N ARG A 17 -1.04 4.44 -6.21
CA ARG A 17 -1.29 5.87 -6.04
C ARG A 17 -2.76 6.20 -6.25
N GLN A 18 -3.35 5.69 -7.33
CA GLN A 18 -4.75 5.91 -7.65
C GLN A 18 -5.67 5.30 -6.59
N ILE A 19 -5.33 4.12 -6.07
CA ILE A 19 -6.05 3.49 -4.96
C ILE A 19 -6.01 4.37 -3.71
N ALA A 20 -4.84 4.88 -3.31
CA ALA A 20 -4.74 5.74 -2.13
C ALA A 20 -5.55 7.03 -2.28
N GLN A 21 -5.45 7.69 -3.44
CA GLN A 21 -6.23 8.90 -3.72
C GLN A 21 -7.72 8.62 -3.64
N THR A 22 -8.20 7.55 -4.30
CA THR A 22 -9.61 7.16 -4.28
C THR A 22 -10.10 6.85 -2.86
N VAL A 23 -9.28 6.20 -2.04
CA VAL A 23 -9.61 5.91 -0.64
C VAL A 23 -9.72 7.21 0.15
N ILE A 24 -8.71 8.08 0.08
CA ILE A 24 -8.73 9.38 0.79
C ILE A 24 -9.96 10.20 0.39
N GLU A 25 -10.28 10.28 -0.89
CA GLU A 25 -11.44 11.01 -1.40
C GLU A 25 -12.78 10.44 -0.89
N ARG A 26 -12.88 9.11 -0.72
CA ARG A 26 -14.13 8.45 -0.34
C ARG A 26 -14.35 8.34 1.17
N VAL A 27 -13.29 8.10 1.94
CA VAL A 27 -13.41 7.80 3.39
C VAL A 27 -12.71 8.82 4.29
N GLY A 28 -12.03 9.82 3.71
CA GLY A 28 -11.34 10.87 4.44
C GLY A 28 -10.38 10.32 5.48
N ASP A 29 -10.40 10.91 6.68
CA ASP A 29 -9.47 10.61 7.77
C ASP A 29 -9.76 9.27 8.50
N LEU A 30 -10.80 8.54 8.11
CA LEU A 30 -11.10 7.23 8.70
C LEU A 30 -10.01 6.18 8.38
N VAL A 31 -9.26 6.40 7.29
CA VAL A 31 -8.20 5.50 6.84
C VAL A 31 -6.99 6.31 6.42
N THR A 32 -5.86 6.10 7.11
CA THR A 32 -4.56 6.61 6.69
C THR A 32 -3.86 5.60 5.78
N PRO A 33 -3.49 5.97 4.54
CA PRO A 33 -2.67 5.15 3.66
C PRO A 33 -1.19 5.20 4.05
N TYR A 34 -0.56 4.03 4.08
CA TYR A 34 0.86 3.83 4.26
C TYR A 34 1.42 3.15 3.00
N PHE A 35 2.30 3.83 2.30
CA PHE A 35 3.02 3.30 1.16
C PHE A 35 4.31 2.66 1.63
N ILE A 36 4.45 1.37 1.40
CA ILE A 36 5.58 0.57 1.84
C ILE A 36 6.38 0.20 0.60
N VAL A 37 7.62 0.67 0.56
CA VAL A 37 8.53 0.50 -0.57
C VAL A 37 9.81 -0.18 -0.10
N PRO A 38 10.38 -1.12 -0.88
CA PRO A 38 11.71 -1.65 -0.59
C PRO A 38 12.77 -0.54 -0.64
N ASP A 39 13.82 -0.65 0.17
CA ASP A 39 14.88 0.37 0.20
C ASP A 39 15.62 0.54 -1.14
N THR A 40 15.68 -0.54 -1.92
CA THR A 40 16.25 -0.54 -3.27
C THR A 40 15.44 0.28 -4.28
N GLN A 41 14.21 0.67 -3.94
CA GLN A 41 13.31 1.40 -4.81
C GLN A 41 13.32 2.91 -4.53
N ARG A 42 13.36 3.70 -5.61
CA ARG A 42 13.12 5.14 -5.51
C ARG A 42 11.64 5.39 -5.25
N ALA A 43 11.35 5.93 -4.07
CA ALA A 43 10.05 6.46 -3.73
C ALA A 43 9.92 7.90 -4.22
N THR A 44 8.78 8.23 -4.81
CA THR A 44 8.37 9.63 -5.02
C THR A 44 7.62 10.12 -3.79
N GLU A 45 7.81 11.36 -3.34
CA GLU A 45 7.11 11.88 -2.16
C GLU A 45 5.59 12.10 -2.36
N THR A 46 5.09 12.00 -3.59
CA THR A 46 3.72 12.36 -4.00
C THR A 46 2.67 11.26 -3.84
N TYR A 47 2.89 10.23 -3.04
CA TYR A 47 1.93 9.13 -2.87
C TYR A 47 0.62 9.52 -2.12
N GLY A 48 0.51 10.74 -1.60
CA GLY A 48 -0.70 11.21 -0.92
C GLY A 48 -0.95 10.56 0.44
N GLY A 49 0.05 9.88 1.01
CA GLY A 49 -0.02 9.22 2.31
C GLY A 49 1.37 9.15 2.96
N ILE A 50 1.49 8.32 4.00
CA ILE A 50 2.76 8.17 4.71
C ILE A 50 3.64 7.17 3.95
N LEU A 51 4.84 7.58 3.56
CA LEU A 51 5.83 6.71 2.95
C LEU A 51 6.68 6.02 4.03
N LEU A 52 6.79 4.70 3.95
CA LEU A 52 7.64 3.85 4.78
C LEU A 52 8.64 3.10 3.90
N ARG A 53 9.92 3.16 4.26
CA ARG A 53 10.96 2.31 3.68
C ARG A 53 11.02 0.99 4.43
N ASP A 54 10.95 -0.10 3.70
CA ASP A 54 11.07 -1.45 4.22
C ASP A 54 12.52 -1.95 4.07
N ASP A 55 13.33 -1.57 5.05
CA ASP A 55 14.76 -1.89 5.09
C ASP A 55 14.96 -3.41 5.23
N GLY A 56 15.53 -4.01 4.17
CA GLY A 56 15.72 -5.46 4.09
C GLY A 56 14.45 -6.26 3.75
N ALA A 57 13.40 -5.61 3.24
CA ALA A 57 12.17 -6.25 2.75
C ALA A 57 11.39 -7.09 3.79
N GLN A 58 11.60 -6.85 5.08
CA GLN A 58 11.01 -7.65 6.16
C GLN A 58 9.47 -7.52 6.21
N LEU A 59 8.94 -6.34 5.92
CA LEU A 59 7.48 -6.15 5.86
C LEU A 59 6.91 -6.81 4.60
N HIS A 60 7.56 -6.70 3.46
CA HIS A 60 7.14 -7.39 2.23
C HIS A 60 7.13 -8.90 2.43
N GLU A 61 8.13 -9.47 3.09
CA GLU A 61 8.17 -10.90 3.44
C GLU A 61 7.04 -11.28 4.41
N ARG A 62 6.87 -10.53 5.50
CA ARG A 62 5.85 -10.79 6.52
C ARG A 62 4.43 -10.73 5.94
N TYR A 63 4.20 -9.83 5.00
CA TYR A 63 2.93 -9.64 4.31
C TYR A 63 2.90 -10.33 2.96
N ASP A 64 3.82 -11.25 2.66
CA ASP A 64 3.94 -11.98 1.38
C ASP A 64 3.56 -11.11 0.16
N ALA A 65 4.12 -9.91 0.12
CA ALA A 65 3.75 -8.83 -0.78
C ALA A 65 4.81 -8.68 -1.89
N THR A 66 5.11 -9.78 -2.56
CA THR A 66 6.11 -9.83 -3.65
C THR A 66 5.66 -9.04 -4.89
N VAL A 67 4.35 -8.85 -5.04
CA VAL A 67 3.70 -8.02 -6.07
C VAL A 67 2.98 -6.84 -5.42
N PRO A 68 2.64 -5.77 -6.17
CA PRO A 68 1.81 -4.68 -5.67
C PRO A 68 0.57 -5.21 -4.96
N SER A 69 0.44 -4.86 -3.69
CA SER A 69 -0.55 -5.47 -2.79
C SER A 69 -1.16 -4.42 -1.87
N LEU A 70 -2.41 -4.62 -1.48
CA LEU A 70 -3.04 -3.79 -0.45
C LEU A 70 -3.55 -4.64 0.71
N SER A 71 -3.44 -4.10 1.92
CA SER A 71 -4.01 -4.70 3.14
C SER A 71 -4.69 -3.61 3.97
N LEU A 72 -5.96 -3.80 4.31
CA LEU A 72 -6.68 -2.94 5.25
C LEU A 72 -6.59 -3.55 6.64
N LEU A 73 -5.95 -2.82 7.56
CA LEU A 73 -5.96 -3.15 8.97
C LEU A 73 -7.09 -2.41 9.67
N ARG A 74 -7.89 -3.16 10.45
CA ARG A 74 -8.90 -2.62 11.35
C ARG A 74 -8.23 -1.98 12.57
N PRO A 75 -8.95 -1.13 13.33
CA PRO A 75 -8.41 -0.51 14.56
C PRO A 75 -8.06 -1.50 15.68
N ASP A 76 -8.49 -2.76 15.59
CA ASP A 76 -8.17 -3.85 16.53
C ASP A 76 -6.97 -4.70 16.09
N ASP A 77 -6.13 -4.18 15.18
CA ASP A 77 -4.92 -4.81 14.66
C ASP A 77 -5.12 -6.09 13.82
N TYR A 78 -6.37 -6.39 13.44
CA TYR A 78 -6.68 -7.48 12.52
C TYR A 78 -6.73 -7.01 11.06
N VAL A 79 -6.34 -7.90 10.13
CA VAL A 79 -6.53 -7.68 8.69
C VAL A 79 -8.02 -7.78 8.37
N GLY A 80 -8.63 -6.65 8.01
CA GLY A 80 -10.02 -6.57 7.57
C GLY A 80 -10.21 -6.87 6.09
N PHE A 81 -9.18 -6.66 5.26
CA PHE A 81 -9.21 -6.96 3.82
C PHE A 81 -7.79 -7.07 3.24
N ARG A 82 -7.59 -7.88 2.20
CA ARG A 82 -6.34 -8.01 1.44
C ARG A 82 -6.61 -8.23 -0.04
N SER A 83 -5.82 -7.62 -0.92
CA SER A 83 -5.83 -7.87 -2.37
C SER A 83 -4.41 -8.02 -2.90
N GLN A 84 -4.18 -9.10 -3.65
CA GLN A 84 -2.90 -9.44 -4.29
C GLN A 84 -3.16 -10.05 -5.69
N PRO A 85 -2.91 -9.33 -6.79
CA PRO A 85 -2.43 -7.95 -6.82
C PRO A 85 -3.48 -6.96 -6.27
N ALA A 86 -3.03 -5.78 -5.86
CA ALA A 86 -3.93 -4.66 -5.64
C ALA A 86 -4.70 -4.37 -6.94
N ARG A 87 -6.03 -4.33 -6.89
CA ARG A 87 -6.87 -3.98 -8.03
C ARG A 87 -7.96 -3.02 -7.62
N GLN A 88 -8.23 -2.04 -8.47
CA GLN A 88 -9.49 -1.30 -8.41
C GLN A 88 -10.62 -2.12 -9.04
N VAL A 89 -11.65 -2.43 -8.26
CA VAL A 89 -12.92 -2.97 -8.81
C VAL A 89 -13.80 -1.78 -9.14
N HIS A 90 -14.01 -1.52 -10.44
CA HIS A 90 -14.97 -0.49 -10.87
C HIS A 90 -16.37 -0.98 -10.49
N SER A 91 -17.01 -0.28 -9.54
CA SER A 91 -18.40 -0.45 -9.14
C SER A 91 -19.17 0.82 -9.50
#